data_AF-A0A7T3RE71-F1
#
_entry.id   AF-A0A7T3RE71-F1
#
_cell.length_a   1.000
_cell.length_b   1.000
_cell.length_c   1.000
_cell.angle_alpha   90.00
_cell.angle_beta   90.00
_cell.angle_gamma   90.00
#
_symmetry.space_group_name_H-M   'P 1'
#
loop_
_entity.id
_entity.type
_entity.pdbx_description
1 polymer ?
#
loop_
_entity_poly.entity_id
_entity_poly.type
_entity_poly.pdbx_seq_one_letter_code
_entity_poly.pdbx_strand_id
1 'polypeptide(L)'
;MTITHYGQIDRKKYGELTYIEYSQDKKAIIKTHKFSELLKNCIYKSELSDCLTYGIKRAQIKESEKVENHNLVLYRKYSRKDVCKILNWDKDYSSTIYGYKTMEKTNTLSCPIFVTYEKHLEETDSTNYKDYFIDNTHFNWNSRSRRTSKSKEVAAIIDQKTNKIEIPLFIKKSDAEGSDFYYMGNCILNNYKNTKMNDGDEIVPVVNIIFKMNTPVPKNLYNYLVA
;
A
#
# COMPACT_ATOMS: atom_id res chain seq x y z
N MET A 1 3.07 -13.37 10.81
CA MET A 1 4.08 -13.07 9.78
C MET A 1 5.46 -13.30 10.36
N THR A 2 6.31 -14.08 9.71
CA THR A 2 7.67 -14.42 10.19
C THR A 2 8.73 -13.57 9.46
N ILE A 3 9.96 -13.53 9.99
CA ILE A 3 11.10 -12.82 9.37
C ILE A 3 11.35 -13.24 7.91
N THR A 4 10.94 -14.45 7.53
CA THR A 4 11.01 -14.99 6.17
C THR A 4 10.20 -14.21 5.14
N HIS A 5 9.29 -13.33 5.56
CA HIS A 5 8.59 -12.39 4.68
C HIS A 5 9.55 -11.42 3.99
N TYR A 6 10.65 -11.02 4.64
CA TYR A 6 11.59 -10.04 4.12
C TYR A 6 12.67 -10.64 3.22
N GLY A 7 13.15 -9.84 2.27
CA GLY A 7 14.35 -10.15 1.48
C GLY A 7 15.61 -10.34 2.33
N GLN A 8 16.62 -11.02 1.79
CA GLN A 8 17.82 -11.42 2.55
C GLN A 8 18.56 -10.23 3.20
N ILE A 9 18.65 -9.09 2.53
CA ILE A 9 19.31 -7.87 3.05
C ILE A 9 18.57 -7.33 4.26
N ASP A 10 17.24 -7.20 4.18
CA ASP A 10 16.43 -6.68 5.28
C ASP A 10 16.37 -7.64 6.46
N ARG A 11 16.44 -8.96 6.23
CA ARG A 11 16.52 -9.95 7.31
C ARG A 11 17.74 -9.74 8.20
N LYS A 12 18.89 -9.34 7.63
CA LYS A 12 20.11 -9.07 8.42
C LYS A 12 19.90 -7.99 9.48
N LYS A 13 19.04 -6.99 9.22
CA LYS A 13 18.74 -5.89 10.17
C LYS A 13 18.04 -6.38 11.45
N TYR A 14 17.34 -7.51 11.38
CA TYR A 14 16.61 -8.09 12.50
C TYR A 14 17.43 -9.16 13.25
N GLY A 15 18.65 -9.45 12.81
CA GLY A 15 19.50 -10.49 13.37
C GLY A 15 18.94 -11.91 13.18
N GLU A 16 19.48 -12.86 13.94
CA GLU A 16 19.08 -14.27 13.92
C GLU A 16 18.10 -14.65 15.04
N LEU A 17 17.46 -13.66 15.63
CA LEU A 17 16.61 -13.85 16.80
C LEU A 17 15.14 -14.05 16.40
N THR A 18 14.62 -15.24 16.64
CA THR A 18 13.20 -15.56 16.52
C THR A 18 12.57 -15.53 17.90
N TYR A 19 11.64 -14.60 18.14
CA TYR A 19 10.97 -14.46 19.44
C TYR A 19 9.92 -15.53 19.71
N ILE A 20 9.11 -15.83 18.69
CA ILE A 20 7.96 -16.72 18.80
C ILE A 20 7.91 -17.68 17.61
N GLU A 21 7.33 -18.85 17.84
CA GLU A 21 7.13 -19.89 16.83
C GLU A 21 5.76 -20.54 17.01
N TYR A 22 5.24 -21.17 15.95
CA TYR A 22 4.00 -21.92 16.03
C TYR A 22 4.29 -23.38 16.37
N SER A 23 3.85 -23.84 17.53
CA SER A 23 3.94 -25.24 17.92
C SER A 23 2.80 -26.03 17.29
N GLN A 24 3.13 -27.00 16.44
CA GLN A 24 2.15 -27.89 15.82
C GLN A 24 1.44 -28.77 16.85
N ASP A 25 2.20 -29.28 17.83
CA ASP A 25 1.70 -30.10 18.93
C ASP A 25 0.67 -29.34 19.79
N LYS A 26 1.03 -28.15 20.25
CA LYS A 26 0.16 -27.32 21.10
C LYS A 26 -0.88 -26.53 20.31
N LYS A 27 -0.80 -26.54 18.97
CA LYS A 27 -1.58 -25.69 18.05
C LYS A 27 -1.62 -24.22 18.51
N ALA A 28 -0.48 -23.71 18.96
CA ALA A 28 -0.38 -22.40 19.59
C ALA A 28 0.93 -21.70 19.26
N ILE A 29 0.90 -20.37 19.30
CA ILE A 29 2.11 -19.55 19.25
C ILE A 29 2.79 -19.62 20.61
N ILE A 30 4.06 -20.02 20.63
CA ILE A 30 4.87 -20.15 21.84
C ILE A 30 6.12 -19.29 21.73
N LYS A 31 6.68 -18.89 22.89
CA LYS A 31 7.99 -18.25 22.97
C LYS A 31 9.09 -19.26 22.69
N THR A 32 10.14 -18.85 21.98
CA THR A 32 11.33 -19.70 21.78
C THR A 32 12.16 -19.81 23.06
N HIS A 33 13.04 -20.81 23.13
CA HIS A 33 14.00 -20.93 24.24
C HIS A 33 14.88 -19.67 24.35
N LYS A 34 15.45 -19.20 23.23
CA LYS A 34 16.26 -17.97 23.17
C LYS A 34 15.51 -16.76 23.74
N PHE A 35 14.24 -16.58 23.37
CA PHE A 35 13.43 -15.50 23.91
C PHE A 35 13.18 -15.66 25.42
N SER A 36 12.95 -16.89 25.88
CA SER A 36 12.76 -17.19 27.30
C SER A 36 13.99 -16.83 28.15
N GLU A 37 15.20 -17.07 27.64
CA GLU A 37 16.44 -16.67 28.31
C GLU A 37 16.60 -15.15 28.35
N LEU A 38 16.33 -14.44 27.25
CA LEU A 38 16.38 -12.97 27.22
C LEU A 38 15.43 -12.33 28.25
N LEU A 39 14.25 -12.91 28.44
CA LEU A 39 13.27 -12.43 29.42
C LEU A 39 13.69 -12.62 30.88
N LYS A 40 14.76 -13.39 31.17
CA LYS A 40 15.35 -13.45 32.53
C LYS A 40 16.15 -12.20 32.87
N ASN A 41 16.66 -11.47 31.88
CA ASN A 41 17.34 -10.20 32.09
C ASN A 41 16.30 -9.10 32.38
N CYS A 42 16.41 -8.47 33.56
CA CYS A 42 15.44 -7.48 34.02
C CYS A 42 15.45 -6.20 33.17
N ILE A 43 16.61 -5.77 32.67
CA ILE A 43 16.75 -4.59 31.81
C ILE A 43 16.03 -4.85 30.48
N TYR A 44 16.36 -5.97 29.81
CA TYR A 44 15.73 -6.35 28.55
C TYR A 44 14.21 -6.45 28.68
N LYS A 45 13.72 -7.09 29.76
CA LYS A 45 12.28 -7.22 30.01
C LYS A 45 11.62 -5.85 30.21
N SER A 46 12.26 -4.93 30.93
CA SER A 46 11.75 -3.58 31.16
C SER A 46 11.66 -2.79 29.86
N GLU A 47 12.73 -2.78 29.06
CA GLU A 47 12.78 -2.08 27.77
C GLU A 47 11.76 -2.64 26.77
N LEU A 48 11.64 -3.97 26.68
CA LEU A 48 10.64 -4.61 25.84
C LEU A 48 9.22 -4.24 26.29
N SER A 49 8.96 -4.26 27.61
CA SER A 49 7.64 -3.89 28.15
C SER A 49 7.29 -2.44 27.84
N ASP A 50 8.24 -1.52 27.93
CA ASP A 50 8.04 -0.12 27.57
C ASP A 50 7.75 0.03 26.07
N CYS A 51 8.53 -0.61 25.21
CA CYS A 51 8.32 -0.62 23.77
C CYS A 51 6.93 -1.16 23.38
N LEU A 52 6.49 -2.25 24.02
CA LEU A 52 5.16 -2.83 23.80
C LEU A 52 4.06 -1.90 24.29
N THR A 53 4.23 -1.29 25.46
CA THR A 53 3.27 -0.33 26.02
C THR A 53 3.11 0.88 25.11
N TYR A 54 4.22 1.44 24.61
CA TYR A 54 4.21 2.51 23.63
C TYR A 54 3.50 2.08 22.34
N GLY A 55 3.82 0.90 21.82
CA GLY A 55 3.20 0.35 20.61
C GLY A 55 1.68 0.21 20.73
N ILE A 56 1.20 -0.33 21.86
CA ILE A 56 -0.24 -0.48 22.16
C ILE A 56 -0.90 0.89 22.25
N LYS A 57 -0.37 1.82 23.05
CA LYS A 57 -0.92 3.18 23.18
C LYS A 57 -1.00 3.89 21.83
N ARG A 58 0.05 3.78 21.01
CA ARG A 58 0.08 4.37 19.67
C ARG A 58 -0.96 3.75 18.73
N ALA A 59 -1.25 2.46 18.87
CA ALA A 59 -2.31 1.80 18.13
C ALA A 59 -3.70 2.27 18.57
N GLN A 60 -3.93 2.41 19.89
CA GLN A 60 -5.21 2.86 20.46
C GLN A 60 -5.63 4.26 20.01
N ILE A 61 -4.68 5.17 19.77
CA ILE A 61 -4.97 6.50 19.21
C ILE A 61 -5.79 6.39 17.90
N LYS A 62 -5.59 5.31 17.13
CA LYS A 62 -6.24 5.08 15.85
C LYS A 62 -7.66 4.52 15.96
N GLU A 63 -8.09 4.03 17.13
CA GLU A 63 -9.40 3.39 17.28
C GLU A 63 -10.57 4.36 17.03
N SER A 64 -10.35 5.65 17.24
CA SER A 64 -11.33 6.71 16.96
C SER A 64 -11.34 7.15 15.49
N GLU A 65 -10.39 6.68 14.68
CA GLU A 65 -10.24 7.08 13.28
C GLU A 65 -11.01 6.16 12.35
N LYS A 66 -11.29 6.62 11.13
CA LYS A 66 -12.00 5.81 10.14
C LYS A 66 -11.07 4.73 9.58
N VAL A 67 -11.41 3.48 9.91
CA VAL A 67 -10.70 2.27 9.48
C VAL A 67 -11.48 1.59 8.34
N GLU A 68 -10.79 1.21 7.27
CA GLU A 68 -11.31 0.41 6.17
C GLU A 68 -10.71 -1.02 6.20
N ASN A 69 -10.85 -1.77 5.10
CA ASN A 69 -10.39 -3.15 5.00
C ASN A 69 -8.90 -3.29 5.40
N HIS A 70 -8.55 -4.45 5.94
CA HIS A 70 -7.20 -4.76 6.42
C HIS A 70 -6.67 -3.85 7.54
N ASN A 71 -7.54 -3.11 8.25
CA ASN A 71 -7.16 -2.13 9.28
C ASN A 71 -6.35 -0.95 8.74
N LEU A 72 -6.51 -0.62 7.46
CA LEU A 72 -5.97 0.61 6.90
C LEU A 72 -6.80 1.81 7.40
N VAL A 73 -6.12 2.81 7.93
CA VAL A 73 -6.75 3.99 8.51
C VAL A 73 -6.65 5.13 7.52
N LEU A 74 -7.79 5.73 7.18
CA LEU A 74 -7.84 6.79 6.17
C LEU A 74 -6.89 7.93 6.51
N TYR A 75 -6.24 8.45 5.47
CA TYR A 75 -5.38 9.64 5.50
C TYR A 75 -4.14 9.54 6.39
N ARG A 76 -3.80 8.34 6.89
CA ARG A 76 -2.49 8.07 7.47
C ARG A 76 -1.48 7.69 6.40
N LYS A 77 -0.20 7.88 6.74
CA LYS A 77 0.93 7.53 5.88
C LYS A 77 1.33 6.07 6.03
N TYR A 78 1.59 5.40 4.91
CA TYR A 78 2.04 4.02 4.83
C TYR A 78 3.18 3.90 3.82
N SER A 79 4.23 3.16 4.16
CA SER A 79 5.22 2.74 3.18
C SER A 79 4.68 1.58 2.34
N ARG A 80 5.22 1.37 1.13
CA ARG A 80 4.94 0.16 0.33
C ARG A 80 5.16 -1.13 1.12
N LYS A 81 6.18 -1.13 1.99
CA LYS A 81 6.53 -2.24 2.87
C LYS A 81 5.47 -2.49 3.94
N ASP A 82 4.86 -1.45 4.51
CA ASP A 82 3.74 -1.61 5.43
C ASP A 82 2.53 -2.19 4.73
N VAL A 83 2.22 -1.72 3.52
CA VAL A 83 1.09 -2.21 2.72
C VAL A 83 1.25 -3.69 2.37
N CYS A 84 2.44 -4.15 1.96
CA CYS A 84 2.69 -5.58 1.73
C CYS A 84 2.42 -6.43 2.99
N LYS A 85 2.74 -5.91 4.18
CA LYS A 85 2.47 -6.62 5.45
C LYS A 85 0.99 -6.61 5.80
N ILE A 86 0.34 -5.46 5.66
CA ILE A 86 -1.05 -5.24 6.06
C ILE A 86 -2.00 -6.05 5.16
N LEU A 87 -1.75 -6.06 3.85
CA LEU A 87 -2.44 -6.94 2.90
C LEU A 87 -2.01 -8.41 3.03
N ASN A 88 -1.18 -8.72 4.02
CA ASN A 88 -0.68 -10.04 4.33
C ASN A 88 -0.09 -10.74 3.11
N TRP A 89 0.69 -10.07 2.24
CA TRP A 89 1.34 -10.74 1.12
C TRP A 89 2.37 -11.78 1.61
N ASP A 90 2.64 -12.82 0.81
CA ASP A 90 3.56 -13.90 1.18
C ASP A 90 5.01 -13.40 1.31
N LYS A 91 5.39 -12.43 0.47
CA LYS A 91 6.71 -11.81 0.47
C LYS A 91 6.60 -10.29 0.46
N ASP A 92 7.69 -9.65 0.86
CA ASP A 92 7.88 -8.22 0.69
C ASP A 92 8.17 -7.92 -0.80
N TYR A 93 7.16 -7.39 -1.49
CA TYR A 93 7.27 -6.96 -2.89
C TYR A 93 7.50 -5.45 -3.02
N SER A 94 7.72 -4.73 -1.92
CA SER A 94 7.73 -3.26 -1.89
C SER A 94 8.67 -2.60 -2.91
N SER A 95 9.81 -3.22 -3.22
CA SER A 95 10.78 -2.75 -4.23
C SER A 95 10.36 -3.01 -5.68
N THR A 96 9.37 -3.90 -5.89
CA THR A 96 8.88 -4.32 -7.21
C THR A 96 7.46 -3.83 -7.51
N ILE A 97 6.88 -3.02 -6.62
CA ILE A 97 5.63 -2.31 -6.89
C ILE A 97 5.96 -1.03 -7.64
N TYR A 98 5.89 -1.11 -8.98
CA TYR A 98 6.06 0.02 -9.88
C TYR A 98 4.70 0.70 -10.13
N GLY A 99 4.29 1.54 -9.18
CA GLY A 99 2.98 2.20 -9.18
C GLY A 99 1.86 1.28 -8.68
N TYR A 100 1.73 0.07 -9.20
CA TYR A 100 0.71 -0.88 -8.75
C TYR A 100 1.16 -2.32 -8.95
N LYS A 101 0.54 -3.24 -8.22
CA LYS A 101 0.78 -4.68 -8.37
C LYS A 101 -0.44 -5.47 -7.92
N THR A 102 -0.92 -6.38 -8.76
CA THR A 102 -1.99 -7.31 -8.38
C THR A 102 -1.40 -8.55 -7.71
N MET A 103 -1.93 -8.91 -6.54
CA MET A 103 -1.56 -10.12 -5.79
C MET A 103 -2.80 -10.78 -5.21
N GLU A 104 -2.82 -12.11 -5.26
CA GLU A 104 -3.84 -12.94 -4.63
C GLU A 104 -3.26 -13.65 -3.42
N LYS A 105 -3.93 -13.54 -2.27
CA LYS A 105 -3.62 -14.35 -1.09
C LYS A 105 -4.87 -14.59 -0.25
N THR A 106 -5.00 -15.80 0.29
CA THR A 106 -6.12 -16.20 1.17
C THR A 106 -7.49 -15.83 0.57
N ASN A 107 -7.70 -16.15 -0.71
CA ASN A 107 -8.92 -15.87 -1.48
C ASN A 107 -9.28 -14.38 -1.59
N THR A 108 -8.33 -13.48 -1.34
CA THR A 108 -8.49 -12.04 -1.50
C THR A 108 -7.54 -11.56 -2.59
N LEU A 109 -8.08 -10.97 -3.64
CA LEU A 109 -7.31 -10.31 -4.69
C LEU A 109 -7.15 -8.84 -4.31
N SER A 110 -5.92 -8.33 -4.36
CA SER A 110 -5.63 -6.94 -4.02
C SER A 110 -4.73 -6.31 -5.08
N CYS A 111 -4.94 -5.02 -5.36
CA CYS A 111 -4.10 -4.20 -6.21
C CYS A 111 -3.89 -2.83 -5.57
N PRO A 112 -2.95 -2.69 -4.62
CA PRO A 112 -2.58 -1.38 -4.11
C PRO A 112 -2.00 -0.51 -5.23
N ILE A 113 -2.47 0.73 -5.29
CA ILE A 113 -2.02 1.75 -6.26
C ILE A 113 -1.30 2.85 -5.49
N PHE A 114 -0.08 3.17 -5.91
CA PHE A 114 0.79 4.20 -5.36
C PHE A 114 1.06 5.27 -6.42
N VAL A 115 0.69 6.50 -6.10
CA VAL A 115 0.85 7.66 -6.98
C VAL A 115 1.72 8.70 -6.29
N THR A 116 2.73 9.19 -7.01
CA THR A 116 3.40 10.45 -6.69
C THR A 116 2.71 11.54 -7.51
N TYR A 117 2.02 12.45 -6.83
CA TYR A 117 1.18 13.48 -7.44
C TYR A 117 2.03 14.65 -7.94
N GLU A 118 2.48 14.60 -9.19
CA GLU A 118 3.23 15.71 -9.77
C GLU A 118 2.29 16.70 -10.47
N LYS A 119 2.15 17.90 -9.90
CA LYS A 119 1.45 19.02 -10.53
C LYS A 119 2.30 19.57 -11.67
N HIS A 120 2.09 19.08 -12.88
CA HIS A 120 2.66 19.72 -14.08
C HIS A 120 1.69 20.81 -14.54
N LEU A 121 2.12 22.07 -14.39
CA LEU A 121 1.40 23.27 -14.78
C LEU A 121 1.86 23.84 -16.14
N GLU A 122 2.70 23.13 -16.89
CA GLU A 122 3.18 23.61 -18.19
C GLU A 122 2.68 22.73 -19.34
N GLU A 123 1.87 23.35 -20.20
CA GLU A 123 1.18 22.78 -21.37
C GLU A 123 2.11 22.44 -22.55
N THR A 124 3.41 22.28 -22.33
CA THR A 124 4.39 22.17 -23.42
C THR A 124 4.92 20.78 -23.70
N ASP A 125 4.55 19.76 -22.90
CA ASP A 125 4.98 18.39 -23.16
C ASP A 125 3.81 17.50 -23.58
N SER A 126 3.98 16.85 -24.73
CA SER A 126 2.99 16.07 -25.47
C SER A 126 2.51 14.78 -24.78
N THR A 127 2.68 14.66 -23.46
CA THR A 127 2.27 13.53 -22.60
C THR A 127 0.99 13.83 -21.81
N ASN A 128 -0.08 14.19 -22.49
CA ASN A 128 -1.36 14.53 -21.84
C ASN A 128 -2.16 13.29 -21.44
N TYR A 129 -1.91 12.78 -20.24
CA TYR A 129 -2.78 12.88 -19.04
C TYR A 129 -2.05 12.14 -17.90
N LYS A 130 -1.79 12.81 -16.78
CA LYS A 130 -1.12 12.25 -15.59
C LYS A 130 -2.16 11.86 -14.54
N ASP A 131 -1.77 11.20 -13.45
CA ASP A 131 -2.70 10.87 -12.37
C ASP A 131 -3.17 12.17 -11.67
N TYR A 132 -4.49 12.41 -11.54
CA TYR A 132 -5.01 13.64 -10.94
C TYR A 132 -6.34 13.44 -10.21
N PHE A 133 -6.66 14.33 -9.28
CA PHE A 133 -8.00 14.37 -8.68
C PHE A 133 -8.96 15.11 -9.60
N ILE A 134 -10.06 14.45 -10.00
CA ILE A 134 -11.17 15.09 -10.71
C ILE A 134 -11.97 15.95 -9.72
N ASP A 135 -12.23 15.39 -8.54
CA ASP A 135 -12.81 16.06 -7.39
C ASP A 135 -12.33 15.35 -6.10
N ASN A 136 -12.92 15.66 -4.94
CA ASN A 136 -12.52 15.04 -3.67
C ASN A 136 -13.05 13.59 -3.49
N THR A 137 -13.80 13.06 -4.44
CA THR A 137 -14.34 11.69 -4.47
C THR A 137 -13.93 10.90 -5.71
N HIS A 138 -13.40 11.54 -6.75
CA HIS A 138 -13.00 10.90 -8.00
C HIS A 138 -11.53 11.16 -8.33
N PHE A 139 -10.84 10.08 -8.68
CA PHE A 139 -9.43 10.10 -9.03
C PHE A 139 -9.23 9.52 -10.43
N ASN A 140 -8.56 10.27 -11.29
CA ASN A 140 -8.11 9.84 -12.60
C ASN A 140 -6.75 9.15 -12.46
N TRP A 141 -6.66 7.90 -12.91
CA TRP A 141 -5.45 7.09 -12.83
C TRP A 141 -5.12 6.48 -14.19
N ASN A 142 -3.84 6.45 -14.55
CA ASN A 142 -3.35 5.75 -15.74
C ASN A 142 -2.56 4.50 -15.39
N SER A 143 -2.79 3.44 -16.16
CA SER A 143 -1.94 2.26 -16.11
C SER A 143 -0.49 2.58 -16.51
N ARG A 144 0.42 1.67 -16.18
CA ARG A 144 1.78 1.67 -16.74
C ARG A 144 1.71 1.65 -18.28
N SER A 145 2.77 2.15 -18.93
CA SER A 145 2.92 2.14 -20.38
C SER A 145 2.82 0.72 -20.97
N ARG A 146 2.42 0.65 -22.24
CA ARG A 146 2.27 -0.61 -23.01
C ARG A 146 1.30 -1.59 -22.35
N ARG A 147 0.19 -1.06 -21.83
CA ARG A 147 -0.92 -1.82 -21.25
C ARG A 147 -2.21 -1.53 -21.98
N THR A 148 -3.08 -2.52 -22.00
CA THR A 148 -4.41 -2.49 -22.60
C THR A 148 -5.41 -3.05 -21.61
N SER A 149 -6.71 -2.86 -21.87
CA SER A 149 -7.76 -3.46 -21.03
C SER A 149 -7.68 -4.99 -20.91
N LYS A 150 -6.94 -5.65 -21.81
CA LYS A 150 -6.69 -7.11 -21.79
C LYS A 150 -5.44 -7.53 -20.99
N SER A 151 -4.62 -6.58 -20.55
CA SER A 151 -3.42 -6.88 -19.75
C SER A 151 -3.82 -7.43 -18.38
N LYS A 152 -3.25 -8.56 -17.94
CA LYS A 152 -3.68 -9.30 -16.74
C LYS A 152 -4.05 -8.43 -15.53
N GLU A 153 -3.16 -7.53 -15.09
CA GLU A 153 -3.40 -6.68 -13.91
C GLU A 153 -4.48 -5.62 -14.18
N VAL A 154 -4.55 -5.09 -15.39
CA VAL A 154 -5.54 -4.07 -15.77
C VAL A 154 -6.93 -4.69 -15.96
N ALA A 155 -7.01 -5.85 -16.61
CA ALA A 155 -8.22 -6.64 -16.70
C ALA A 155 -8.75 -7.00 -15.31
N ALA A 156 -7.84 -7.37 -14.37
CA ALA A 156 -8.23 -7.65 -12.99
C ALA A 156 -8.93 -6.45 -12.32
N ILE A 157 -8.42 -5.24 -12.55
CA ILE A 157 -9.00 -3.97 -12.06
C ILE A 157 -10.32 -3.64 -12.77
N ILE A 158 -10.40 -3.80 -14.10
CA ILE A 158 -11.62 -3.50 -14.88
C ILE A 158 -12.76 -4.43 -14.49
N ASP A 159 -12.46 -5.72 -14.29
CA ASP A 159 -13.44 -6.73 -13.88
C ASP A 159 -13.62 -6.74 -12.35
N GLN A 160 -13.53 -5.58 -11.69
CA GLN A 160 -13.44 -5.46 -10.24
C GLN A 160 -14.55 -6.22 -9.51
N LYS A 161 -15.80 -6.07 -9.97
CA LYS A 161 -16.97 -6.69 -9.34
C LYS A 161 -16.89 -8.21 -9.39
N THR A 162 -16.48 -8.76 -10.53
CA THR A 162 -16.34 -10.20 -10.75
C THR A 162 -15.19 -10.77 -9.93
N ASN A 163 -14.04 -10.07 -9.95
CA ASN A 163 -12.83 -10.51 -9.28
C ASN A 163 -12.82 -10.23 -7.77
N LYS A 164 -13.76 -9.42 -7.27
CA LYS A 164 -13.82 -8.94 -5.88
C LYS A 164 -12.47 -8.37 -5.42
N ILE A 165 -11.80 -7.65 -6.32
CA ILE A 165 -10.47 -7.08 -6.06
C ILE A 165 -10.59 -5.83 -5.20
N GLU A 166 -9.75 -5.75 -4.17
CA GLU A 166 -9.54 -4.54 -3.39
C GLU A 166 -8.48 -3.66 -4.05
N ILE A 167 -8.75 -2.36 -4.14
CA ILE A 167 -7.91 -1.38 -4.82
C ILE A 167 -7.62 -0.21 -3.85
N PRO A 168 -6.78 -0.42 -2.83
CA PRO A 168 -6.41 0.66 -1.92
C PRO A 168 -5.50 1.67 -2.64
N LEU A 169 -5.89 2.94 -2.61
CA LEU A 169 -5.16 4.04 -3.25
C LEU A 169 -4.27 4.77 -2.24
N PHE A 170 -3.02 4.99 -2.62
CA PHE A 170 -2.00 5.66 -1.82
C PHE A 170 -1.37 6.79 -2.63
N ILE A 171 -1.38 8.01 -2.08
CA ILE A 171 -0.88 9.21 -2.78
C ILE A 171 0.12 9.94 -1.92
N LYS A 172 1.21 10.41 -2.50
CA LYS A 172 2.10 11.42 -1.90
C LYS A 172 2.26 12.60 -2.85
N LYS A 173 2.61 13.76 -2.33
CA LYS A 173 2.73 14.97 -3.17
C LYS A 173 3.99 14.96 -4.02
N SER A 174 5.11 14.46 -3.48
CA SER A 174 6.37 14.43 -4.21
C SER A 174 7.30 13.38 -3.62
N ASP A 175 8.37 13.05 -4.34
CA ASP A 175 9.42 12.18 -3.82
C ASP A 175 10.21 12.82 -2.67
N ALA A 176 10.16 14.15 -2.51
CA ALA A 176 10.81 14.85 -1.40
C ALA A 176 10.15 14.60 -0.03
N GLU A 177 8.90 14.10 0.02
CA GLU A 177 8.19 13.80 1.27
C GLU A 177 8.60 12.48 1.93
N GLY A 178 9.57 11.78 1.33
CA GLY A 178 10.05 10.49 1.76
C GLY A 178 9.33 9.31 1.09
N SER A 179 9.40 8.16 1.75
CA SER A 179 8.94 6.87 1.22
C SER A 179 7.45 6.61 1.38
N ASP A 180 6.77 7.41 2.19
CA ASP A 180 5.43 7.08 2.68
C ASP A 180 4.35 7.84 1.93
N PHE A 181 3.20 7.19 1.76
CA PHE A 181 2.06 7.68 0.99
C PHE A 181 0.84 7.76 1.89
N TYR A 182 0.03 8.81 1.73
CA TYR A 182 -1.25 8.91 2.39
C TYR A 182 -2.23 7.89 1.80
N TYR A 183 -2.89 7.10 2.64
CA TYR A 183 -3.96 6.21 2.22
C TYR A 183 -5.25 7.01 1.94
N MET A 184 -5.76 6.96 0.71
CA MET A 184 -6.95 7.69 0.27
C MET A 184 -8.26 6.91 0.47
N GLY A 185 -8.16 5.62 0.81
CA GLY A 185 -9.29 4.70 0.87
C GLY A 185 -9.28 3.67 -0.26
N ASN A 186 -10.21 2.73 -0.16
CA ASN A 186 -10.46 1.73 -1.19
C ASN A 186 -11.23 2.35 -2.36
N CYS A 187 -10.78 2.06 -3.57
CA CYS A 187 -11.35 2.59 -4.81
C CYS A 187 -12.33 1.61 -5.46
N ILE A 188 -13.38 2.17 -6.05
CA ILE A 188 -14.32 1.48 -6.91
C ILE A 188 -14.14 1.98 -8.33
N LEU A 189 -14.06 1.07 -9.30
CA LEU A 189 -14.05 1.39 -10.71
C LEU A 189 -15.32 2.18 -11.08
N ASN A 190 -15.15 3.39 -11.59
CA ASN A 190 -16.24 4.21 -12.10
C ASN A 190 -16.35 4.11 -13.63
N ASN A 191 -15.24 4.34 -14.34
CA ASN A 191 -15.18 4.25 -15.79
C ASN A 191 -13.74 3.94 -16.24
N TYR A 192 -13.56 3.48 -17.48
CA TYR A 192 -12.24 3.36 -18.10
C TYR A 192 -12.29 3.60 -19.61
N LYS A 193 -11.15 4.00 -20.18
CA LYS A 193 -10.95 4.11 -21.62
C LYS A 193 -9.56 3.61 -22.02
N ASN A 194 -9.49 2.84 -23.10
CA ASN A 194 -8.22 2.57 -23.76
C ASN A 194 -7.76 3.86 -24.45
N THR A 195 -6.51 4.23 -24.26
CA THR A 195 -5.92 5.44 -24.84
C THR A 195 -4.44 5.21 -25.14
N LYS A 196 -3.71 6.27 -25.47
CA LYS A 196 -2.28 6.22 -25.75
C LYS A 196 -1.57 7.38 -25.05
N MET A 197 -0.29 7.21 -24.78
CA MET A 197 0.59 8.27 -24.27
C MET A 197 1.92 8.24 -25.02
N ASN A 198 2.66 9.35 -24.96
CA ASN A 198 4.03 9.37 -25.43
C ASN A 198 4.94 8.70 -24.40
N ASP A 199 5.88 7.88 -24.87
CA ASP A 199 6.90 7.17 -24.10
C ASP A 199 8.21 7.36 -24.87
N GLY A 200 8.89 8.49 -24.62
CA GLY A 200 9.91 9.00 -25.52
C GLY A 200 9.31 9.41 -26.86
N ASP A 201 9.90 8.93 -27.96
CA ASP A 201 9.44 9.19 -29.33
C ASP A 201 8.29 8.27 -29.78
N GLU A 202 7.89 7.30 -28.95
CA GLU A 202 6.85 6.33 -29.30
C GLU A 202 5.49 6.70 -28.67
N ILE A 203 4.40 6.43 -29.42
CA ILE A 203 3.04 6.48 -28.90
C ILE A 203 2.61 5.07 -28.49
N VAL A 204 2.48 4.84 -27.18
CA VAL A 204 2.23 3.52 -26.61
C VAL A 204 0.84 3.42 -25.97
N PRO A 205 0.21 2.22 -25.95
CA PRO A 205 -1.11 2.07 -25.35
C PRO A 205 -1.06 2.16 -23.82
N VAL A 206 -2.08 2.81 -23.26
CA VAL A 206 -2.37 2.85 -21.82
C VAL A 206 -3.87 2.76 -21.58
N VAL A 207 -4.25 2.46 -20.34
CA VAL A 207 -5.64 2.48 -19.91
C VAL A 207 -5.80 3.58 -18.89
N ASN A 208 -6.70 4.51 -19.20
CA ASN A 208 -7.15 5.52 -18.27
C ASN A 208 -8.36 5.01 -17.50
N ILE A 209 -8.32 5.11 -16.17
CA ILE A 209 -9.33 4.60 -15.26
C ILE A 209 -9.74 5.72 -14.31
N ILE A 210 -11.04 5.94 -14.19
CA ILE A 210 -11.61 6.81 -13.17
C ILE A 210 -12.04 5.94 -12.01
N PHE A 211 -11.48 6.21 -10.84
CA PHE A 211 -11.88 5.60 -9.58
C PHE A 211 -12.81 6.54 -8.81
N LYS A 212 -13.78 5.95 -8.12
CA LYS A 212 -14.56 6.60 -7.08
C LYS A 212 -14.07 6.11 -5.72
N MET A 213 -13.76 7.05 -4.82
CA MET A 213 -13.45 6.79 -3.42
C MET A 213 -14.74 6.85 -2.59
N ASN A 214 -14.91 5.92 -1.65
CA ASN A 214 -16.11 5.88 -0.80
C ASN A 214 -16.17 7.03 0.20
N THR A 215 -15.01 7.56 0.59
CA THR A 215 -14.89 8.66 1.55
C THR A 215 -14.27 9.86 0.86
N PRO A 216 -14.95 11.03 0.82
CA PRO A 216 -14.38 12.23 0.26
C PRO A 216 -13.09 12.63 0.97
N VAL A 217 -12.04 12.95 0.21
CA VAL A 217 -10.77 13.45 0.75
C VAL A 217 -11.04 14.76 1.51
N PRO A 218 -10.60 14.89 2.79
CA PRO A 218 -10.75 16.10 3.57
C PRO A 218 -10.16 17.29 2.85
N LYS A 219 -10.89 18.42 2.83
CA LYS A 219 -10.54 19.63 2.07
C LYS A 219 -9.09 20.09 2.30
N ASN A 220 -8.65 20.04 3.54
CA ASN A 220 -7.28 20.37 3.97
C ASN A 220 -6.22 19.44 3.35
N LEU A 221 -6.46 18.13 3.33
CA LEU A 221 -5.54 17.18 2.67
C LEU A 221 -5.61 17.29 1.15
N TYR A 222 -6.80 17.44 0.60
CA TYR A 222 -7.00 17.66 -0.83
C TYR A 222 -6.22 18.89 -1.30
N ASN A 223 -6.44 20.05 -0.66
CA ASN A 223 -5.74 21.30 -0.95
C ASN A 223 -4.22 21.14 -0.85
N TYR A 224 -3.74 20.41 0.16
CA TYR A 224 -2.30 20.14 0.31
C TYR A 224 -1.72 19.37 -0.88
N LEU A 225 -2.41 18.31 -1.31
CA LEU A 225 -1.96 17.44 -2.40
C LEU A 225 -2.02 18.13 -3.76
N VAL A 226 -3.03 18.97 -4.02
CA VAL A 226 -3.21 19.66 -5.31
C VAL A 226 -2.56 21.04 -5.39
N ALA A 227 -2.05 21.57 -4.27
CA ALA A 227 -1.32 22.85 -4.22
C ALA A 227 0.02 22.75 -4.94
#